data_AF-A0A972IXB0-F1
#
_entry.id   AF-A0A972IXB0-F1
#
_cell.length_a   1.000
_cell.length_b   1.000
_cell.length_c   1.000
_cell.angle_alpha   90.00
_cell.angle_beta   90.00
_cell.angle_gamma   90.00
#
_symmetry.space_group_name_H-M   'P 1'
#
loop_
_entity.id
_entity.type
_entity.pdbx_description
1 polymer ?
#
loop_
_entity_poly.entity_id
_entity_poly.type
_entity_poly.pdbx_seq_one_letter_code
_entity_poly.pdbx_strand_id
1 'polypeptide(L)'
;MIRKKLMVVFVLFLLVLSICSFDQVNFKSMDAYTANSMDKLVNKAGENVFMAGHSKTSEYEVDYTYTVGLDENGERFFIYTDSNGYEEIVEGGRGYGYDPDSGKLFLIAYIGDAYESEMNDLWNSFPIVKTGDYENDDQYITDIEQEGNNITVSYDFPDETDEAEEGSRAFTTFVADAETLFFESGKTVFTSADGTVTRTLDTTTERNKPYTIDEKYNHVFTEDNTRTVTVIVNPGTTEEQTHVFTLPVDVGLSIRTQPSMKAYADAACTTPLPKAELDENGNFPLETTIYLLPAEE
;
A
#
# COMPACT_ATOMS: atom_id res chain seq x y z
N MET A 1 -11.77 27.90 67.93
CA MET A 1 -10.50 27.46 67.30
C MET A 1 -10.63 26.26 66.36
N ILE A 2 -11.61 25.35 66.55
CA ILE A 2 -11.77 24.12 65.76
C ILE A 2 -12.23 24.37 64.31
N ARG A 3 -13.09 25.38 64.07
CA ARG A 3 -13.58 25.72 62.72
C ARG A 3 -12.52 26.22 61.73
N LYS A 4 -11.44 26.89 62.20
CA LYS A 4 -10.35 27.36 61.32
C LYS A 4 -9.40 26.23 60.89
N LYS A 5 -9.22 25.19 61.73
CA LYS A 5 -8.36 24.04 61.40
C LYS A 5 -9.06 23.09 60.41
N LEU A 6 -10.38 22.93 60.49
CA LEU A 6 -11.14 22.09 59.56
C LEU A 6 -11.18 22.67 58.14
N MET A 7 -11.25 24.00 58.02
CA MET A 7 -11.31 24.68 56.71
C MET A 7 -9.98 24.63 55.95
N VAL A 8 -8.84 24.67 56.66
CA VAL A 8 -7.50 24.55 56.03
C VAL A 8 -7.26 23.14 55.52
N VAL A 9 -7.73 22.10 56.24
CA VAL A 9 -7.62 20.70 55.80
C VAL A 9 -8.49 20.44 54.56
N PHE A 10 -9.68 21.03 54.48
CA PHE A 10 -10.57 20.86 53.34
C PHE A 10 -10.05 21.59 52.08
N VAL A 11 -9.43 22.76 52.23
CA VAL A 11 -8.80 23.50 51.13
C VAL A 11 -7.53 22.79 50.63
N LEU A 12 -6.73 22.19 51.51
CA LEU A 12 -5.61 21.34 51.10
C LEU A 12 -6.08 20.05 50.41
N PHE A 13 -7.17 19.44 50.86
CA PHE A 13 -7.74 18.24 50.22
C PHE A 13 -8.31 18.55 48.83
N LEU A 14 -8.93 19.73 48.66
CA LEU A 14 -9.38 20.21 47.35
C LEU A 14 -8.23 20.61 46.41
N LEU A 15 -7.13 21.17 46.93
CA LEU A 15 -5.94 21.47 46.13
C LEU A 15 -5.17 20.22 45.70
N VAL A 16 -5.17 19.14 46.50
CA VAL A 16 -4.56 17.86 46.13
C VAL A 16 -5.39 17.10 45.08
N LEU A 17 -6.72 17.29 45.05
CA LEU A 17 -7.59 16.74 44.01
C LEU A 17 -7.47 17.46 42.65
N SER A 18 -6.88 18.65 42.60
CA SER A 18 -6.65 19.40 41.35
C SER A 18 -5.30 19.12 40.68
N ILE A 19 -4.46 18.23 41.22
CA ILE A 19 -3.13 17.92 40.65
C ILE A 19 -3.11 16.54 39.94
N CYS A 20 -4.23 15.81 39.96
CA CYS A 20 -4.38 14.56 39.19
C CYS A 20 -5.52 14.64 38.16
N SER A 21 -5.72 15.81 37.57
CA SER A 21 -6.24 15.87 36.21
C SER A 21 -5.02 15.73 35.30
N PHE A 22 -4.54 14.50 35.11
CA PHE A 22 -3.92 14.21 33.83
C PHE A 22 -5.02 14.57 32.82
N ASP A 23 -4.81 15.62 32.03
CA ASP A 23 -5.58 15.78 30.81
C ASP A 23 -5.39 14.44 30.10
N GLN A 24 -6.44 13.60 30.12
CA GLN A 24 -6.52 12.50 29.18
C GLN A 24 -6.52 13.20 27.84
N VAL A 25 -5.35 13.23 27.20
CA VAL A 25 -5.25 13.68 25.83
C VAL A 25 -6.13 12.71 25.06
N ASN A 26 -7.28 13.21 24.66
CA ASN A 26 -8.28 12.43 23.95
C ASN A 26 -7.77 12.32 22.51
N PHE A 27 -6.79 11.45 22.31
CA PHE A 27 -6.30 11.09 20.99
C PHE A 27 -7.41 10.36 20.29
N LYS A 28 -8.16 11.07 19.46
CA LYS A 28 -9.05 10.42 18.52
C LYS A 28 -8.17 9.85 17.44
N SER A 29 -8.38 8.58 17.14
CA SER A 29 -7.75 7.91 16.01
C SER A 29 -7.87 8.71 14.71
N MET A 30 -9.01 9.38 14.49
CA MET A 30 -9.24 10.31 13.37
C MET A 30 -8.19 11.42 13.27
N ASP A 31 -7.69 11.95 14.38
CA ASP A 31 -6.63 12.96 14.36
C ASP A 31 -5.29 12.37 13.88
N ALA A 32 -5.00 11.12 14.26
CA ALA A 32 -3.83 10.39 13.78
C ALA A 32 -3.94 10.01 12.30
N TYR A 33 -5.08 9.49 11.82
CA TYR A 33 -5.27 9.25 10.37
C TYR A 33 -5.14 10.53 9.56
N THR A 34 -5.78 11.60 10.04
CA THR A 34 -5.72 12.88 9.34
C THR A 34 -4.30 13.43 9.38
N ALA A 35 -3.50 13.20 10.42
CA ALA A 35 -2.09 13.60 10.47
C ALA A 35 -1.20 12.78 9.51
N ASN A 36 -1.57 11.52 9.27
CA ASN A 36 -0.84 10.58 8.43
C ASN A 36 -1.38 10.44 7.00
N SER A 37 -2.34 11.27 6.59
CA SER A 37 -2.76 11.28 5.18
C SER A 37 -1.62 11.78 4.28
N MET A 38 -1.45 11.16 3.11
CA MET A 38 -0.36 11.52 2.20
C MET A 38 -0.37 12.99 1.78
N ASP A 39 -1.56 13.60 1.62
CA ASP A 39 -1.68 15.04 1.31
C ASP A 39 -1.10 15.96 2.41
N LYS A 40 -1.01 15.48 3.65
CA LYS A 40 -0.33 16.20 4.74
C LYS A 40 1.12 15.81 4.88
N LEU A 41 1.43 14.52 4.69
CA LEU A 41 2.78 13.99 4.81
C LEU A 41 3.68 14.36 3.63
N VAL A 42 3.12 14.69 2.48
CA VAL A 42 3.86 15.02 1.26
C VAL A 42 3.11 16.15 0.56
N ASN A 43 3.65 17.37 0.65
CA ASN A 43 3.02 18.57 0.09
C ASN A 43 3.94 19.39 -0.83
N LYS A 44 5.18 18.95 -1.04
CA LYS A 44 6.14 19.58 -1.96
C LYS A 44 6.86 18.53 -2.81
N ALA A 45 7.30 18.97 -3.98
CA ALA A 45 8.20 18.20 -4.83
C ALA A 45 9.43 17.72 -4.06
N GLY A 46 9.82 16.47 -4.29
CA GLY A 46 10.93 15.78 -3.62
C GLY A 46 10.61 15.23 -2.22
N GLU A 47 9.44 15.53 -1.64
CA GLU A 47 9.01 14.93 -0.37
C GLU A 47 8.51 13.49 -0.59
N ASN A 48 8.79 12.63 0.37
CA ASN A 48 8.30 11.25 0.35
C ASN A 48 8.07 10.71 1.77
N VAL A 49 7.38 9.58 1.84
CA VAL A 49 7.31 8.72 3.00
C VAL A 49 7.81 7.35 2.58
N PHE A 50 8.81 6.87 3.31
CA PHE A 50 9.35 5.53 3.20
C PHE A 50 8.74 4.64 4.27
N MET A 51 8.39 3.41 3.91
CA MET A 51 8.02 2.36 4.85
C MET A 51 8.87 1.12 4.59
N ALA A 52 9.47 0.56 5.63
CA ALA A 52 9.99 -0.80 5.60
C ALA A 52 9.00 -1.70 6.34
N GLY A 53 8.68 -2.84 5.74
CA GLY A 53 7.76 -3.82 6.30
C GLY A 53 8.33 -5.23 6.30
N HIS A 54 7.78 -6.05 7.19
CA HIS A 54 8.04 -7.47 7.30
C HIS A 54 6.71 -8.18 7.40
N SER A 55 6.41 -9.08 6.46
CA SER A 55 5.22 -9.93 6.48
C SER A 55 5.61 -11.38 6.67
N LYS A 56 4.93 -12.06 7.60
CA LYS A 56 5.16 -13.45 7.93
C LYS A 56 3.85 -14.21 8.03
N THR A 57 3.75 -15.34 7.33
CA THR A 57 2.70 -16.34 7.47
C THR A 57 3.32 -17.70 7.76
N SER A 58 2.51 -18.78 7.77
CA SER A 58 3.04 -20.14 7.83
C SER A 58 3.75 -20.59 6.54
N GLU A 59 3.48 -19.94 5.40
CA GLU A 59 3.95 -20.38 4.09
C GLU A 59 5.03 -19.47 3.50
N TYR A 60 5.01 -18.18 3.85
CA TYR A 60 5.94 -17.19 3.32
C TYR A 60 6.40 -16.20 4.38
N GLU A 61 7.58 -15.63 4.14
CA GLU A 61 8.17 -14.55 4.91
C GLU A 61 8.87 -13.62 3.94
N VAL A 62 8.58 -12.33 4.01
CA VAL A 62 9.08 -11.33 3.06
C VAL A 62 9.33 -10.02 3.78
N ASP A 63 10.53 -9.46 3.57
CA ASP A 63 10.78 -8.05 3.88
C ASP A 63 10.48 -7.24 2.63
N TYR A 64 9.90 -6.06 2.81
CA TYR A 64 9.55 -5.19 1.70
C TYR A 64 9.73 -3.72 2.06
N THR A 65 9.81 -2.87 1.05
CA THR A 65 9.81 -1.43 1.22
C THR A 65 8.83 -0.79 0.27
N TYR A 66 8.29 0.35 0.72
CA TYR A 66 7.50 1.26 -0.07
C TYR A 66 8.13 2.65 0.03
N THR A 67 8.25 3.37 -1.07
CA THR A 67 8.53 4.81 -1.09
C THR A 67 7.45 5.49 -1.89
N VAL A 68 6.67 6.36 -1.24
CA VAL A 68 5.54 7.06 -1.85
C VAL A 68 5.73 8.56 -1.68
N GLY A 69 5.59 9.34 -2.74
CA GLY A 69 5.86 10.76 -2.64
C GLY A 69 5.55 11.56 -3.90
N LEU A 70 6.12 12.76 -3.95
CA LEU A 70 6.12 13.63 -5.12
C LEU A 70 7.53 13.72 -5.67
N ASP A 71 7.70 13.51 -6.97
CA ASP A 71 8.99 13.65 -7.65
C ASP A 71 9.43 15.13 -7.68
N GLU A 72 10.57 15.41 -8.30
CA GLU A 72 11.09 16.79 -8.46
C GLU A 72 10.16 17.72 -9.27
N ASN A 73 9.23 17.16 -10.04
CA ASN A 73 8.24 17.90 -10.83
C ASN A 73 6.90 18.06 -10.07
N GLY A 74 6.74 17.42 -8.92
CA GLY A 74 5.50 17.41 -8.16
C GLY A 74 4.49 16.35 -8.62
N GLU A 75 4.92 15.35 -9.40
CA GLU A 75 4.10 14.21 -9.82
C GLU A 75 4.18 13.09 -8.78
N ARG A 76 3.05 12.43 -8.53
CA ARG A 76 3.00 11.30 -7.60
C ARG A 76 3.82 10.14 -8.13
N PHE A 77 4.58 9.51 -7.25
CA PHE A 77 5.28 8.27 -7.53
C PHE A 77 5.13 7.27 -6.38
N PHE A 78 5.38 6.01 -6.71
CA PHE A 78 5.42 4.89 -5.80
C PHE A 78 6.52 3.93 -6.23
N ILE A 79 7.26 3.40 -5.26
CA ILE A 79 8.26 2.36 -5.46
C ILE A 79 8.01 1.27 -4.44
N TYR A 80 7.82 0.04 -4.89
CA TYR A 80 7.80 -1.16 -4.08
C TYR A 80 9.02 -2.01 -4.38
N THR A 81 9.64 -2.54 -3.33
CA THR A 81 10.72 -3.52 -3.45
C THR A 81 10.54 -4.63 -2.42
N ASP A 82 10.85 -5.88 -2.75
CA ASP A 82 10.84 -6.97 -1.77
C ASP A 82 12.22 -7.65 -1.61
N SER A 83 12.33 -8.50 -0.58
CA SER A 83 13.55 -9.25 -0.27
C SER A 83 13.92 -10.31 -1.30
N ASN A 84 13.00 -10.67 -2.20
CA ASN A 84 13.27 -11.57 -3.33
C ASN A 84 13.87 -10.80 -4.52
N GLY A 85 13.89 -9.47 -4.45
CA GLY A 85 14.39 -8.59 -5.49
C GLY A 85 13.32 -8.17 -6.50
N TYR A 86 12.03 -8.43 -6.24
CA TYR A 86 10.96 -7.81 -7.02
C TYR A 86 10.99 -6.30 -6.80
N GLU A 87 10.85 -5.56 -7.88
CA GLU A 87 10.81 -4.10 -7.86
C GLU A 87 9.69 -3.63 -8.79
N GLU A 88 8.84 -2.72 -8.32
CA GLU A 88 7.78 -2.07 -9.10
C GLU A 88 7.82 -0.57 -8.85
N ILE A 89 7.89 0.20 -9.91
CA ILE A 89 7.99 1.65 -9.91
C ILE A 89 6.82 2.18 -10.73
N VAL A 90 6.07 3.09 -10.14
CA VAL A 90 4.93 3.76 -10.77
C VAL A 90 5.13 5.26 -10.63
N GLU A 91 5.22 5.97 -11.76
CA GLU A 91 5.46 7.42 -11.81
C GLU A 91 5.00 7.97 -13.16
N GLY A 92 4.60 9.24 -13.23
CA GLY A 92 4.40 9.95 -14.51
C GLY A 92 3.49 9.25 -15.54
N GLY A 93 2.44 8.55 -15.08
CA GLY A 93 1.49 7.85 -15.96
C GLY A 93 1.94 6.47 -16.44
N ARG A 94 3.03 5.93 -15.92
CA ARG A 94 3.62 4.65 -16.33
C ARG A 94 4.01 3.81 -15.12
N GLY A 95 4.14 2.51 -15.35
CA GLY A 95 4.66 1.57 -14.37
C GLY A 95 5.69 0.64 -15.03
N TYR A 96 6.69 0.22 -14.28
CA TYR A 96 7.76 -0.64 -14.77
C TYR A 96 8.50 -1.28 -13.59
N GLY A 97 9.26 -2.34 -13.86
CA GLY A 97 9.88 -3.06 -12.76
C GLY A 97 10.72 -4.24 -13.18
N TYR A 98 11.09 -5.04 -12.19
CA TYR A 98 11.86 -6.27 -12.36
C TYR A 98 11.18 -7.40 -11.60
N ASP A 99 11.02 -8.53 -12.28
CA ASP A 99 10.46 -9.75 -11.71
C ASP A 99 11.58 -10.80 -11.54
N PRO A 100 11.93 -11.20 -10.30
CA PRO A 100 12.98 -12.16 -10.03
C PRO A 100 12.64 -13.58 -10.49
N ASP A 101 11.36 -13.94 -10.60
CA ASP A 101 10.94 -15.29 -10.99
C ASP A 101 11.20 -15.53 -12.49
N SER A 102 10.93 -14.54 -13.32
CA SER A 102 11.25 -14.58 -14.75
C SER A 102 12.66 -14.07 -15.05
N GLY A 103 13.29 -13.33 -14.14
CA GLY A 103 14.58 -12.67 -14.34
C GLY A 103 14.52 -11.57 -15.40
N LYS A 104 13.35 -10.92 -15.56
CA LYS A 104 13.07 -9.99 -16.66
C LYS A 104 12.60 -8.65 -16.12
N LEU A 105 12.96 -7.59 -16.85
CA LEU A 105 12.30 -6.30 -16.70
C LEU A 105 10.89 -6.38 -17.28
N PHE A 106 9.98 -5.58 -16.74
CA PHE A 106 8.62 -5.45 -17.26
C PHE A 106 8.17 -4.00 -17.36
N LEU A 107 7.24 -3.77 -18.29
CA LEU A 107 6.44 -2.56 -18.41
C LEU A 107 5.02 -2.85 -17.93
N ILE A 108 4.41 -1.92 -17.21
CA ILE A 108 2.99 -1.92 -16.87
C ILE A 108 2.26 -1.01 -17.84
N ALA A 109 1.38 -1.60 -18.64
CA ALA A 109 0.43 -0.88 -19.49
C ALA A 109 -0.88 -0.68 -18.74
N TYR A 110 -1.19 0.59 -18.45
CA TYR A 110 -2.47 0.99 -17.91
C TYR A 110 -3.46 1.26 -19.05
N ILE A 111 -4.65 0.68 -18.97
CA ILE A 111 -5.74 0.91 -19.92
C ILE A 111 -6.90 1.58 -19.18
N GLY A 112 -7.45 2.63 -19.79
CA GLY A 112 -8.52 3.43 -19.19
C GLY A 112 -8.00 4.32 -18.06
N ASP A 113 -8.70 4.33 -16.94
CA ASP A 113 -8.38 5.08 -15.72
C ASP A 113 -7.58 4.26 -14.70
N ALA A 114 -7.11 3.07 -15.07
CA ALA A 114 -6.43 2.14 -14.16
C ALA A 114 -5.23 2.78 -13.43
N TYR A 115 -4.43 3.61 -14.11
CA TYR A 115 -3.31 4.32 -13.49
C TYR A 115 -3.77 5.26 -12.38
N GLU A 116 -4.74 6.13 -12.68
CA GLU A 116 -5.24 7.11 -11.72
C GLU A 116 -5.95 6.43 -10.55
N SER A 117 -6.68 5.34 -10.82
CA SER A 117 -7.34 4.56 -9.77
C SER A 117 -6.33 3.92 -8.82
N GLU A 118 -5.32 3.23 -9.37
CA GLU A 118 -4.24 2.61 -8.58
C GLU A 118 -3.46 3.64 -7.77
N MET A 119 -3.08 4.76 -8.38
CA MET A 119 -2.37 5.84 -7.68
C MET A 119 -3.20 6.49 -6.59
N ASN A 120 -4.51 6.66 -6.79
CA ASN A 120 -5.39 7.21 -5.76
C ASN A 120 -5.61 6.22 -4.61
N ASP A 121 -5.80 4.93 -4.90
CA ASP A 121 -5.95 3.90 -3.90
C ASP A 121 -4.69 3.78 -3.02
N LEU A 122 -3.50 3.78 -3.64
CA LEU A 122 -2.22 3.80 -2.93
C LEU A 122 -2.05 5.08 -2.10
N TRP A 123 -2.31 6.25 -2.68
CA TRP A 123 -2.13 7.53 -2.00
C TRP A 123 -3.06 7.69 -0.79
N ASN A 124 -4.29 7.16 -0.87
CA ASN A 124 -5.28 7.27 0.20
C ASN A 124 -5.17 6.16 1.25
N SER A 125 -4.42 5.08 0.97
CA SER A 125 -4.17 4.02 1.93
C SER A 125 -2.82 4.18 2.63
N PHE A 126 -1.78 4.66 1.97
CA PHE A 126 -0.46 4.78 2.58
C PHE A 126 -0.37 5.91 3.64
N PRO A 127 0.44 5.78 4.72
CA PRO A 127 1.22 4.61 5.18
C PRO A 127 0.39 3.58 5.98
N ILE A 128 -0.93 3.71 5.97
CA ILE A 128 -1.85 2.98 6.83
C ILE A 128 -2.41 1.80 6.06
N VAL A 129 -1.78 0.63 6.23
CA VAL A 129 -2.32 -0.61 5.68
C VAL A 129 -3.73 -0.80 6.24
N LYS A 130 -4.76 -0.77 5.37
CA LYS A 130 -6.15 -0.77 5.80
C LYS A 130 -6.52 -2.09 6.50
N THR A 131 -6.50 -2.10 7.83
CA THR A 131 -7.05 -3.10 8.73
C THR A 131 -8.29 -2.53 9.44
N GLY A 132 -9.50 -2.87 8.96
CA GLY A 132 -10.78 -2.58 9.63
C GLY A 132 -11.51 -1.30 9.21
N ASP A 133 -12.68 -1.06 9.83
CA ASP A 133 -13.55 0.11 9.61
C ASP A 133 -13.03 1.35 10.37
N TYR A 134 -12.17 2.10 9.68
CA TYR A 134 -11.55 3.33 10.20
C TYR A 134 -12.50 4.50 10.42
N GLU A 135 -13.68 4.47 9.81
CA GLU A 135 -14.67 5.53 10.03
C GLU A 135 -15.28 5.43 11.44
N ASN A 136 -15.17 4.26 12.08
CA ASN A 136 -15.72 3.96 13.39
C ASN A 136 -14.69 3.32 14.35
N ASP A 137 -13.40 3.47 14.12
CA ASP A 137 -12.36 2.70 14.84
C ASP A 137 -12.19 3.04 16.31
N ASP A 138 -12.70 4.19 16.78
CA ASP A 138 -12.81 4.52 18.21
C ASP A 138 -13.45 3.37 19.02
N GLN A 139 -14.33 2.56 18.40
CA GLN A 139 -14.96 1.41 19.05
C GLN A 139 -14.04 0.17 19.17
N TYR A 140 -12.95 0.14 18.42
CA TYR A 140 -11.98 -0.96 18.38
C TYR A 140 -10.67 -0.64 19.13
N ILE A 141 -10.50 0.59 19.63
CA ILE A 141 -9.38 0.95 20.50
C ILE A 141 -9.47 0.14 21.79
N THR A 142 -8.42 -0.63 22.08
CA THR A 142 -8.30 -1.43 23.30
C THR A 142 -7.44 -0.74 24.34
N ASP A 143 -6.46 0.05 23.92
CA ASP A 143 -5.54 0.74 24.82
C ASP A 143 -4.86 1.95 24.14
N ILE A 144 -4.53 2.96 24.97
CA ILE A 144 -3.74 4.13 24.57
C ILE A 144 -2.75 4.43 25.69
N GLU A 145 -1.47 4.33 25.38
CA GLU A 145 -0.38 4.63 26.30
C GLU A 145 0.48 5.77 25.73
N GLN A 146 0.99 6.64 26.61
CA GLN A 146 1.98 7.63 26.25
C GLN A 146 3.22 7.42 27.12
N GLU A 147 4.35 7.14 26.47
CA GLU A 147 5.65 7.02 27.12
C GLU A 147 6.64 8.00 26.47
N GLY A 148 7.08 8.99 27.26
CA GLY A 148 7.95 10.05 26.75
C GLY A 148 7.28 10.83 25.62
N ASN A 149 7.91 10.82 24.43
CA ASN A 149 7.41 11.49 23.23
C ASN A 149 6.65 10.55 22.29
N ASN A 150 6.31 9.34 22.73
CA ASN A 150 5.64 8.37 21.88
C ASN A 150 4.25 8.06 22.43
N ILE A 151 3.28 7.95 21.52
CA ILE A 151 1.93 7.48 21.79
C ILE A 151 1.81 6.10 21.14
N THR A 152 1.38 5.13 21.91
CA THR A 152 1.04 3.79 21.44
C THR A 152 -0.46 3.63 21.46
N VAL A 153 -1.06 3.28 20.32
CA VAL A 153 -2.50 2.99 20.21
C VAL A 153 -2.66 1.55 19.78
N SER A 154 -3.44 0.78 20.54
CA SER A 154 -3.73 -0.62 20.24
C SER A 154 -5.20 -0.81 19.85
N TYR A 155 -5.42 -1.60 18.81
CA TYR A 155 -6.71 -1.87 18.20
C TYR A 155 -6.97 -3.38 18.13
N ASP A 156 -8.24 -3.75 18.14
CA ASP A 156 -8.69 -5.12 17.93
C ASP A 156 -9.89 -5.16 16.97
N PHE A 157 -9.59 -5.35 15.69
CA PHE A 157 -10.55 -5.35 14.59
C PHE A 157 -11.07 -6.76 14.29
N PRO A 158 -12.30 -6.91 13.79
CA PRO A 158 -12.61 -8.09 12.98
C PRO A 158 -11.68 -8.13 11.77
N ASP A 159 -11.18 -9.30 11.41
CA ASP A 159 -10.44 -9.47 10.14
C ASP A 159 -11.45 -9.55 9.00
N GLU A 160 -11.47 -8.52 8.16
CA GLU A 160 -12.36 -8.40 7.00
C GLU A 160 -11.64 -8.66 5.68
N THR A 161 -10.45 -9.29 5.72
CA THR A 161 -9.80 -9.74 4.49
C THR A 161 -10.61 -10.86 3.83
N ASP A 162 -10.56 -10.95 2.50
CA ASP A 162 -11.37 -11.91 1.72
C ASP A 162 -11.14 -13.38 2.09
N GLU A 163 -10.03 -13.69 2.78
CA GLU A 163 -9.63 -15.03 3.22
C GLU A 163 -9.99 -15.30 4.69
N ALA A 164 -10.50 -14.31 5.42
CA ALA A 164 -10.76 -14.41 6.84
C ALA A 164 -12.00 -15.27 7.15
N GLU A 165 -11.85 -16.23 8.05
CA GLU A 165 -13.00 -16.97 8.59
C GLU A 165 -13.79 -16.09 9.56
N GLU A 166 -15.11 -16.34 9.67
CA GLU A 166 -15.96 -15.67 10.65
C GLU A 166 -15.36 -15.78 12.07
N GLY A 167 -15.16 -14.64 12.73
CA GLY A 167 -14.57 -14.58 14.07
C GLY A 167 -13.05 -14.39 14.09
N SER A 168 -12.40 -14.32 12.93
CA SER A 168 -11.00 -13.90 12.82
C SER A 168 -10.81 -12.44 13.26
N ARG A 169 -9.63 -12.13 13.79
CA ARG A 169 -9.30 -10.84 14.41
C ARG A 169 -7.96 -10.31 13.90
N ALA A 170 -7.82 -9.00 13.86
CA ALA A 170 -6.57 -8.30 13.58
C ALA A 170 -6.24 -7.36 14.74
N PHE A 171 -5.20 -7.71 15.50
CA PHE A 171 -4.69 -6.88 16.59
C PHE A 171 -3.60 -5.97 16.06
N THR A 172 -3.86 -4.67 16.03
CA THR A 172 -2.93 -3.68 15.47
C THR A 172 -2.44 -2.73 16.55
N THR A 173 -1.13 -2.53 16.64
CA THR A 173 -0.51 -1.51 17.48
C THR A 173 0.24 -0.52 16.61
N PHE A 174 -0.05 0.76 16.74
CA PHE A 174 0.71 1.84 16.12
C PHE A 174 1.48 2.63 17.16
N VAL A 175 2.69 3.04 16.81
CA VAL A 175 3.49 3.98 17.61
C VAL A 175 3.64 5.27 16.82
N ALA A 176 3.24 6.38 17.42
CA ALA A 176 3.25 7.70 16.83
C ALA A 176 4.11 8.66 17.67
N ASP A 177 4.73 9.64 17.01
CA ASP A 177 5.34 10.79 17.68
C ASP A 177 4.24 11.66 18.32
N ALA A 178 4.38 12.02 19.60
CA ALA A 178 3.34 12.66 20.38
C ALA A 178 3.08 14.13 20.00
N GLU A 179 4.07 14.79 19.39
CA GLU A 179 3.96 16.19 18.97
C GLU A 179 3.33 16.30 17.58
N THR A 180 3.71 15.42 16.67
CA THR A 180 3.35 15.47 15.25
C THR A 180 2.26 14.49 14.86
N LEU A 181 2.00 13.49 15.71
CA LEU A 181 1.14 12.33 15.44
C LEU A 181 1.59 11.48 14.24
N PHE A 182 2.81 11.68 13.74
CA PHE A 182 3.36 10.87 12.66
C PHE A 182 3.57 9.44 13.15
N PHE A 183 3.05 8.46 12.41
CA PHE A 183 3.31 7.06 12.68
C PHE A 183 4.77 6.75 12.38
N GLU A 184 5.47 6.16 13.35
CA GLU A 184 6.86 5.72 13.24
C GLU A 184 6.96 4.21 13.02
N SER A 185 5.99 3.44 13.55
CA SER A 185 5.93 2.00 13.36
C SER A 185 4.52 1.44 13.59
N GLY A 186 4.30 0.24 13.07
CA GLY A 186 3.07 -0.53 13.26
C GLY A 186 3.38 -2.02 13.42
N LYS A 187 2.52 -2.71 14.17
CA LYS A 187 2.49 -4.18 14.21
C LYS A 187 1.05 -4.64 14.11
N THR A 188 0.75 -5.51 13.17
CA THR A 188 -0.54 -6.20 13.09
C THR A 188 -0.36 -7.70 13.23
N VAL A 189 -1.11 -8.32 14.13
CA VAL A 189 -1.18 -9.78 14.29
C VAL A 189 -2.58 -10.24 13.92
N PHE A 190 -2.68 -11.04 12.86
CA PHE A 190 -3.91 -11.66 12.41
C PHE A 190 -4.07 -13.02 13.09
N THR A 191 -5.25 -13.29 13.63
CA THR A 191 -5.58 -14.55 14.28
C THR A 191 -6.90 -15.12 13.75
N SER A 192 -6.93 -16.41 13.47
CA SER A 192 -8.17 -17.14 13.15
C SER A 192 -9.11 -17.21 14.36
N ALA A 193 -10.35 -17.64 14.13
CA ALA A 193 -11.37 -17.76 15.17
C ALA A 193 -10.99 -18.68 16.35
N ASP A 194 -10.09 -19.64 16.13
CA ASP A 194 -9.56 -20.52 17.18
C ASP A 194 -8.38 -19.92 17.98
N GLY A 195 -7.96 -18.70 17.63
CA GLY A 195 -6.86 -17.97 18.26
C GLY A 195 -5.48 -18.26 17.68
N THR A 196 -5.37 -19.06 16.62
CA THR A 196 -4.10 -19.32 15.94
C THR A 196 -3.64 -18.08 15.16
N VAL A 197 -2.36 -17.70 15.28
CA VAL A 197 -1.79 -16.62 14.48
C VAL A 197 -1.60 -17.08 13.04
N THR A 198 -2.19 -16.37 12.09
CA THR A 198 -2.14 -16.69 10.65
C THR A 198 -1.14 -15.80 9.91
N ARG A 199 -1.06 -14.53 10.30
CA ARG A 199 -0.16 -13.54 9.69
C ARG A 199 0.34 -12.53 10.72
N THR A 200 1.57 -12.05 10.55
CA THR A 200 2.08 -10.88 11.26
C THR A 200 2.66 -9.90 10.26
N LEU A 201 2.36 -8.62 10.45
CA LEU A 201 2.92 -7.49 9.72
C LEU A 201 3.63 -6.59 10.72
N ASP A 202 4.90 -6.28 10.49
CA ASP A 202 5.65 -5.28 11.25
C ASP A 202 6.12 -4.19 10.28
N THR A 203 5.93 -2.92 10.61
CA THR A 203 6.31 -1.79 9.74
C THR A 203 7.03 -0.69 10.50
N THR A 204 7.91 0.04 9.80
CA THR A 204 8.55 1.26 10.26
C THR A 204 8.46 2.32 9.16
N THR A 205 8.35 3.58 9.54
CA THR A 205 8.09 4.68 8.63
C THR A 205 9.05 5.85 8.87
N GLU A 206 9.53 6.44 7.77
CA GLU A 206 10.47 7.56 7.76
C GLU A 206 10.02 8.58 6.71
N ARG A 207 10.21 9.88 6.99
CA ARG A 207 9.94 10.93 5.99
C ARG A 207 11.21 11.33 5.25
N ASN A 208 11.04 11.63 3.98
CA ASN A 208 12.07 12.19 3.09
C ASN A 208 13.33 11.33 3.03
N LYS A 209 13.16 10.01 2.96
CA LYS A 209 14.28 9.10 2.77
C LYS A 209 14.77 9.23 1.33
N PRO A 210 16.08 9.44 1.09
CA PRO A 210 16.60 9.45 -0.27
C PRO A 210 16.37 8.10 -0.96
N TYR A 211 16.01 8.14 -2.24
CA TYR A 211 15.87 6.97 -3.08
C TYR A 211 16.56 7.21 -4.42
N THR A 212 16.81 6.14 -5.17
CA THR A 212 17.37 6.20 -6.52
C THR A 212 16.80 5.07 -7.34
N ILE A 213 16.34 5.39 -8.55
CA ILE A 213 15.89 4.39 -9.52
C ILE A 213 17.13 3.94 -10.32
N ASP A 214 17.34 2.63 -10.40
CA ASP A 214 18.48 2.05 -11.09
C ASP A 214 18.42 2.35 -12.61
N GLU A 215 19.56 2.70 -13.21
CA GLU A 215 19.66 2.99 -14.64
C GLU A 215 19.24 1.81 -15.54
N LYS A 216 19.23 0.57 -15.02
CA LYS A 216 18.76 -0.63 -15.73
C LYS A 216 17.33 -0.45 -16.29
N TYR A 217 16.50 0.34 -15.62
CA TYR A 217 15.11 0.58 -16.04
C TYR A 217 14.99 1.44 -17.30
N ASN A 218 16.04 2.19 -17.67
CA ASN A 218 16.05 2.93 -18.94
C ASN A 218 15.89 2.01 -20.16
N HIS A 219 16.31 0.74 -20.06
CA HIS A 219 16.17 -0.25 -21.12
C HIS A 219 14.71 -0.45 -21.56
N VAL A 220 13.77 -0.42 -20.60
CA VAL A 220 12.33 -0.61 -20.82
C VAL A 220 11.76 0.39 -21.84
N PHE A 221 12.40 1.55 -21.98
CA PHE A 221 11.93 2.66 -22.81
C PHE A 221 12.75 2.85 -24.10
N THR A 222 13.61 1.89 -24.45
CA THR A 222 14.38 1.96 -25.69
C THR A 222 13.50 1.64 -26.90
N GLU A 223 13.82 2.28 -28.03
CA GLU A 223 13.15 2.05 -29.33
C GLU A 223 13.91 1.03 -30.21
N ASP A 224 15.03 0.50 -29.71
CA ASP A 224 15.85 -0.48 -30.41
C ASP A 224 15.38 -1.91 -30.12
N ASN A 225 15.36 -2.76 -31.15
CA ASN A 225 15.04 -4.19 -31.02
C ASN A 225 13.72 -4.43 -30.25
N THR A 226 12.64 -3.83 -30.75
CA THR A 226 11.32 -3.83 -30.12
C THR A 226 10.37 -4.88 -30.70
N ARG A 227 9.36 -5.23 -29.92
CA ARG A 227 8.17 -5.99 -30.32
C ARG A 227 6.92 -5.13 -30.22
N THR A 228 5.87 -5.56 -30.90
CA THR A 228 4.55 -4.93 -30.86
C THR A 228 3.57 -5.83 -30.12
N VAL A 229 2.86 -5.27 -29.13
CA VAL A 229 1.74 -5.92 -28.47
C VAL A 229 0.48 -5.13 -28.74
N THR A 230 -0.47 -5.75 -29.44
CA THR A 230 -1.81 -5.19 -29.69
C THR A 230 -2.77 -5.74 -28.64
N VAL A 231 -3.42 -4.86 -27.90
CA VAL A 231 -4.43 -5.22 -26.90
C VAL A 231 -5.78 -4.74 -27.39
N ILE A 232 -6.74 -5.66 -27.55
CA ILE A 232 -8.10 -5.37 -28.01
C ILE A 232 -9.05 -5.62 -26.84
N VAL A 233 -9.64 -4.55 -26.32
CA VAL A 233 -10.63 -4.57 -25.24
C VAL A 233 -12.02 -4.70 -25.85
N ASN A 234 -12.88 -5.54 -25.27
CA ASN A 234 -14.27 -5.75 -25.69
C ASN A 234 -14.43 -6.07 -27.19
N PRO A 235 -13.70 -7.08 -27.73
CA PRO A 235 -13.72 -7.36 -29.16
C PRO A 235 -15.12 -7.72 -29.68
N GLY A 236 -15.46 -7.21 -30.86
CA GLY A 236 -16.73 -7.44 -31.54
C GLY A 236 -17.91 -6.65 -30.97
N THR A 237 -17.69 -5.77 -29.99
CA THR A 237 -18.74 -4.95 -29.37
C THR A 237 -18.69 -3.49 -29.85
N THR A 238 -19.71 -2.69 -29.50
CA THR A 238 -19.68 -1.24 -29.74
C THR A 238 -18.70 -0.49 -28.84
N GLU A 239 -18.16 -1.15 -27.81
CA GLU A 239 -17.20 -0.61 -26.85
C GLU A 239 -15.77 -1.09 -27.13
N GLU A 240 -15.54 -1.70 -28.31
CA GLU A 240 -14.23 -2.20 -28.70
C GLU A 240 -13.19 -1.07 -28.72
N GLN A 241 -12.04 -1.30 -28.07
CA GLN A 241 -10.89 -0.40 -28.11
C GLN A 241 -9.65 -1.18 -28.50
N THR A 242 -8.80 -0.57 -29.33
CA THR A 242 -7.50 -1.14 -29.69
C THR A 242 -6.39 -0.25 -29.13
N HIS A 243 -5.49 -0.86 -28.39
CA HIS A 243 -4.29 -0.27 -27.82
C HIS A 243 -3.07 -0.96 -28.41
N VAL A 244 -2.02 -0.20 -28.74
CA VAL A 244 -0.79 -0.75 -29.32
C VAL A 244 0.38 -0.28 -28.47
N PHE A 245 1.12 -1.25 -27.94
CA PHE A 245 2.31 -1.04 -27.13
C PHE A 245 3.54 -1.50 -27.88
N THR A 246 4.60 -0.70 -27.81
CA THR A 246 5.92 -1.03 -28.35
C THR A 246 6.90 -1.05 -27.19
N LEU A 247 7.66 -2.14 -27.06
CA LEU A 247 8.62 -2.36 -25.98
C LEU A 247 9.74 -3.30 -26.46
N PRO A 248 10.90 -3.33 -25.79
CA PRO A 248 11.99 -4.24 -26.18
C PRO A 248 11.54 -5.71 -26.21
N VAL A 249 12.15 -6.50 -27.10
CA VAL A 249 11.79 -7.92 -27.28
C VAL A 249 12.04 -8.78 -26.03
N ASP A 250 12.86 -8.33 -25.10
CA ASP A 250 13.22 -9.03 -23.86
C ASP A 250 12.53 -8.48 -22.61
N VAL A 251 11.57 -7.56 -22.77
CA VAL A 251 10.81 -6.94 -21.68
C VAL A 251 9.38 -7.50 -21.63
N GLY A 252 8.97 -7.91 -20.42
CA GLY A 252 7.61 -8.38 -20.14
C GLY A 252 6.57 -7.25 -20.19
N LEU A 253 5.32 -7.60 -20.48
CA LEU A 253 4.20 -6.66 -20.40
C LEU A 253 3.22 -7.14 -19.33
N SER A 254 3.00 -6.32 -18.32
CA SER A 254 1.89 -6.43 -17.37
C SER A 254 0.79 -5.48 -17.81
N ILE A 255 -0.47 -5.91 -17.81
CA ILE A 255 -1.60 -5.06 -18.18
C ILE A 255 -2.45 -4.82 -16.93
N ARG A 256 -2.72 -3.56 -16.63
CA ARG A 256 -3.61 -3.12 -15.53
C ARG A 256 -4.85 -2.48 -16.15
N THR A 257 -6.01 -2.95 -15.73
CA THR A 257 -7.32 -2.45 -16.19
C THR A 257 -8.22 -2.21 -14.98
N GLN A 258 -9.14 -1.26 -15.10
CA GLN A 258 -10.32 -1.18 -14.24
C GLN A 258 -11.59 -1.14 -15.11
N PRO A 259 -12.60 -2.01 -14.83
CA PRO A 259 -12.56 -3.14 -13.90
C PRO A 259 -11.53 -4.20 -14.33
N SER A 260 -11.29 -5.19 -13.46
CA SER A 260 -10.42 -6.33 -13.76
C SER A 260 -10.92 -7.08 -15.01
N MET A 261 -10.01 -7.39 -15.93
CA MET A 261 -10.30 -8.09 -17.17
C MET A 261 -9.60 -9.45 -17.25
N LYS A 262 -10.23 -10.41 -17.94
CA LYS A 262 -9.65 -11.70 -18.34
C LYS A 262 -9.01 -11.56 -19.72
N ALA A 263 -7.87 -12.22 -19.91
CA ALA A 263 -7.10 -12.19 -21.15
C ALA A 263 -7.26 -13.47 -21.98
N TYR A 264 -7.38 -13.29 -23.30
CA TYR A 264 -7.65 -14.34 -24.28
C TYR A 264 -6.70 -14.25 -25.48
N ALA A 265 -6.46 -15.40 -26.11
CA ALA A 265 -5.62 -15.54 -27.30
C ALA A 265 -6.38 -15.34 -28.63
N ASP A 266 -7.72 -15.31 -28.59
CA ASP A 266 -8.57 -15.20 -29.77
C ASP A 266 -9.67 -14.16 -29.61
N ALA A 267 -10.11 -13.58 -30.74
CA ALA A 267 -11.12 -12.52 -30.78
C ALA A 267 -12.51 -12.96 -30.29
N ALA A 268 -12.82 -14.26 -30.31
CA ALA A 268 -14.07 -14.79 -29.74
C ALA A 268 -14.00 -14.94 -28.22
N CYS A 269 -12.83 -14.69 -27.62
CA CYS A 269 -12.55 -14.78 -26.18
C CYS A 269 -12.93 -16.16 -25.61
N THR A 270 -12.54 -17.22 -26.32
CA THR A 270 -12.84 -18.61 -25.92
C THR A 270 -11.63 -19.36 -25.38
N THR A 271 -10.43 -18.93 -25.77
CA THR A 271 -9.15 -19.53 -25.37
C THR A 271 -8.44 -18.57 -24.43
N PRO A 272 -8.26 -18.93 -23.13
CA PRO A 272 -7.45 -18.14 -22.22
C PRO A 272 -6.06 -17.87 -22.80
N LEU A 273 -5.50 -16.70 -22.54
CA LEU A 273 -4.17 -16.36 -22.99
C LEU A 273 -3.15 -17.34 -22.36
N PRO A 274 -2.40 -18.11 -23.16
CA PRO A 274 -1.37 -18.99 -22.61
C PRO A 274 -0.20 -18.18 -22.06
N LYS A 275 0.64 -18.82 -21.24
CA LYS A 275 1.96 -18.26 -20.90
C LYS A 275 2.74 -18.00 -22.19
N ALA A 276 3.44 -16.87 -22.25
CA ALA A 276 4.25 -16.53 -23.41
C ALA A 276 5.37 -17.58 -23.59
N GLU A 277 5.52 -18.08 -24.82
CA GLU A 277 6.65 -18.91 -25.21
C GLU A 277 7.79 -18.00 -25.67
N LEU A 278 8.92 -18.06 -24.95
CA LEU A 278 10.12 -17.31 -25.30
C LEU A 278 10.95 -18.08 -26.35
N ASP A 279 11.67 -17.34 -27.20
CA ASP A 279 12.62 -17.94 -28.13
C ASP A 279 13.88 -18.48 -27.44
N GLU A 280 14.81 -19.07 -28.21
CA GLU A 280 16.07 -19.62 -27.70
C GLU A 280 16.99 -18.60 -27.01
N ASN A 281 16.75 -17.31 -27.24
CA ASN A 281 17.49 -16.19 -26.64
C ASN A 281 16.71 -15.55 -25.46
N GLY A 282 15.55 -16.10 -25.10
CA GLY A 282 14.69 -15.57 -24.05
C GLY A 282 13.89 -14.32 -24.46
N ASN A 283 13.67 -14.10 -25.76
CA ASN A 283 12.86 -13.00 -26.26
C ASN A 283 11.40 -13.41 -26.43
N PHE A 284 10.51 -12.45 -26.23
CA PHE A 284 9.10 -12.57 -26.54
C PHE A 284 8.84 -12.48 -28.07
N PRO A 285 7.69 -13.00 -28.55
CA PRO A 285 7.31 -12.86 -29.95
C PRO A 285 7.27 -11.41 -30.43
N LEU A 286 7.74 -11.17 -31.67
CA LEU A 286 7.77 -9.84 -32.30
C LEU A 286 6.40 -9.18 -32.41
N GLU A 287 5.36 -9.99 -32.59
CA GLU A 287 3.97 -9.55 -32.62
C GLU A 287 3.17 -10.41 -31.65
N THR A 288 2.35 -9.77 -30.82
CA THR A 288 1.40 -10.45 -29.92
C THR A 288 0.08 -9.70 -29.97
N THR A 289 -1.03 -10.41 -30.10
CA THR A 289 -2.37 -9.84 -29.94
C THR A 289 -3.03 -10.46 -28.72
N ILE A 290 -3.52 -9.62 -27.81
CA ILE A 290 -4.21 -9.99 -26.58
C ILE A 290 -5.62 -9.43 -26.64
N TYR A 291 -6.61 -10.25 -26.32
CA TYR A 291 -8.01 -9.83 -26.24
C TYR A 291 -8.45 -9.80 -24.79
N LEU A 292 -9.13 -8.72 -24.38
CA LEU A 292 -9.58 -8.52 -23.01
C LEU A 292 -11.11 -8.41 -22.94
N LEU A 293 -11.70 -9.09 -21.96
CA LEU A 293 -13.11 -8.93 -21.54
C LEU A 293 -13.20 -8.75 -20.02
N PRO A 294 -14.22 -8.07 -19.50
CA PRO A 294 -14.48 -8.00 -18.07
C PRO A 294 -14.48 -9.39 -17.44
N ALA A 295 -13.83 -9.52 -16.29
CA ALA A 295 -13.97 -10.74 -15.50
C ALA A 295 -15.44 -10.86 -15.05
N GLU A 296 -16.11 -11.96 -15.40
CA GLU A 296 -17.39 -12.30 -14.76
C GLU A 296 -17.19 -12.37 -13.23
N GLU A 297 -18.06 -11.68 -12.49
CA GLU A 297 -18.19 -11.79 -11.02
C GLU A 297 -18.58 -13.20 -10.58
#